data_AF-A0A3D4A3X1-F1
#
_entry.id   AF-A0A3D4A3X1-F1
#
_cell.length_a   1.000
_cell.length_b   1.000
_cell.length_c   1.000
_cell.angle_alpha   90.00
_cell.angle_beta   90.00
_cell.angle_gamma   90.00
#
_symmetry.space_group_name_H-M   'P 1'
#
loop_
_entity.id
_entity.type
_entity.pdbx_description
1 polymer ?
#
loop_
_entity_poly.entity_id
_entity_poly.type
_entity_poly.pdbx_seq_one_letter_code
_entity_poly.pdbx_strand_id
1 'polypeptide(L)'
;DGAPDKSTSGKLMTAFEASLQGQSLAGLPEQLVAALKKAGGGSIKLQVRQGIAEAIESAIKQIADANVDAKLRIDLITVLGEVKSEQALPALKGLLANEPDNAVLQNTISAIQSFEDSEIGTIAVQRLSAVSEDTRHSLQSLLASRPQWSIALAAAVKDERLAEDSVRLSTVRRMLLHDDADLTAVIDEVWKSVDGASTEEMRELTQKYTQILSENTGNPYDGRTLFAKHCGKCHQLFNTGGNVGPNLTAFKRDDIQRMLENIVNPSLEIREGYENFAVFTSDGRTLTGFIDDQDNRVVVMRGVDGQRTVVNRDDIEELAGISRSVMPEGILKTLNNDEIRNLFAYLRASQPLP
;
A
#
# COMPACT_ATOMS: atom_id res chain seq x y z
N ASP A 1 -34.75 -18.26 11.07
CA ASP A 1 -35.95 -18.68 11.83
C ASP A 1 -36.18 -17.89 13.12
N GLY A 2 -35.15 -17.38 13.81
CA GLY A 2 -35.32 -16.55 15.01
C GLY A 2 -35.40 -15.02 14.80
N ALA A 3 -35.26 -14.53 13.55
CA ALA A 3 -35.36 -13.10 13.26
C ALA A 3 -36.84 -12.67 13.18
N PRO A 4 -37.22 -11.54 13.80
CA PRO A 4 -38.63 -11.11 13.88
C PRO A 4 -39.25 -10.78 12.52
N ASP A 5 -38.43 -10.40 11.52
CA ASP A 5 -38.87 -10.11 10.17
C ASP A 5 -37.71 -10.24 9.15
N LYS A 6 -38.03 -10.21 7.85
CA LYS A 6 -37.04 -10.32 6.75
C LYS A 6 -36.03 -9.17 6.71
N SER A 7 -36.41 -7.95 7.09
CA SER A 7 -35.51 -6.79 7.14
C SER A 7 -34.47 -6.95 8.24
N THR A 8 -34.90 -7.43 9.42
CA THR A 8 -34.00 -7.75 10.54
C THR A 8 -33.05 -8.89 10.18
N SER A 9 -33.54 -9.92 9.48
CA SER A 9 -32.68 -10.99 8.95
C SER A 9 -31.63 -10.45 7.96
N GLY A 10 -32.01 -9.49 7.10
CA GLY A 10 -31.08 -8.86 6.15
C GLY A 10 -29.97 -8.06 6.84
N LYS A 11 -30.32 -7.25 7.84
CA LYS A 11 -29.35 -6.49 8.64
C LYS A 11 -28.38 -7.38 9.41
N LEU A 12 -28.89 -8.46 10.01
CA LEU A 12 -28.07 -9.46 10.69
C LEU A 12 -27.09 -10.12 9.71
N MET A 13 -27.54 -10.46 8.51
CA MET A 13 -26.67 -11.03 7.48
C MET A 13 -25.60 -10.03 7.04
N THR A 14 -25.95 -8.76 6.83
CA THR A 14 -24.97 -7.72 6.49
C THR A 14 -23.91 -7.54 7.59
N ALA A 15 -24.32 -7.49 8.86
CA ALA A 15 -23.39 -7.39 9.98
C ALA A 15 -22.50 -8.64 10.10
N PHE A 16 -23.07 -9.82 9.89
CA PHE A 16 -22.34 -11.08 9.86
C PHE A 16 -21.32 -11.12 8.71
N GLU A 17 -21.70 -10.76 7.49
CA GLU A 17 -20.79 -10.71 6.35
C GLU A 17 -19.68 -9.68 6.52
N ALA A 18 -19.97 -8.53 7.15
CA ALA A 18 -18.98 -7.54 7.51
C ALA A 18 -17.98 -8.09 8.54
N SER A 19 -18.44 -8.88 9.52
CA SER A 19 -17.56 -9.54 10.49
C SER A 19 -16.64 -10.59 9.87
N LEU A 20 -17.01 -11.13 8.71
CA LEU A 20 -16.24 -12.14 7.97
C LEU A 20 -15.32 -11.54 6.90
N GLN A 21 -15.30 -10.21 6.73
CA GLN A 21 -14.41 -9.56 5.78
C GLN A 21 -12.94 -9.78 6.19
N GLY A 22 -12.13 -10.28 5.26
CA GLY A 22 -10.75 -10.66 5.54
C GLY A 22 -10.59 -11.91 6.42
N GLN A 23 -11.67 -12.59 6.81
CA GLN A 23 -11.61 -13.82 7.60
C GLN A 23 -12.00 -15.04 6.75
N SER A 24 -11.21 -16.10 6.86
CA SER A 24 -11.57 -17.39 6.29
C SER A 24 -12.82 -17.96 6.99
N LEU A 25 -13.72 -18.60 6.22
CA LEU A 25 -14.82 -19.38 6.80
C LEU A 25 -14.33 -20.65 7.51
N ALA A 26 -13.05 -21.01 7.39
CA ALA A 26 -12.47 -22.21 8.00
C ALA A 26 -12.60 -22.24 9.54
N GLY A 27 -12.84 -21.08 10.18
CA GLY A 27 -13.09 -20.98 11.62
C GLY A 27 -14.56 -21.08 12.04
N LEU A 28 -15.51 -21.15 11.11
CA LEU A 28 -16.93 -21.25 11.45
C LEU A 28 -17.30 -22.69 11.82
N PRO A 29 -18.17 -22.90 12.84
CA PRO A 29 -18.70 -24.22 13.14
C PRO A 29 -19.36 -24.83 11.90
N GLU A 30 -19.04 -26.09 11.58
CA GLU A 30 -19.62 -26.80 10.42
C GLU A 30 -21.17 -26.73 10.41
N GLN A 31 -21.79 -26.75 11.58
CA GLN A 31 -23.23 -26.62 11.75
C GLN A 31 -23.76 -25.27 11.24
N LEU A 32 -23.02 -24.18 11.46
CA LEU A 32 -23.39 -22.86 10.96
C LEU A 32 -23.22 -22.77 9.44
N VAL A 33 -22.13 -23.31 8.90
CA VAL A 33 -21.90 -23.37 7.45
C VAL A 33 -23.01 -24.18 6.76
N ALA A 34 -23.38 -25.34 7.33
CA ALA A 34 -24.48 -26.15 6.83
C ALA A 34 -25.84 -25.43 6.91
N ALA A 35 -26.10 -24.70 7.99
CA ALA A 35 -27.32 -23.91 8.15
C ALA A 35 -27.41 -22.77 7.13
N LEU A 36 -26.31 -22.06 6.89
CA LEU A 36 -26.22 -21.01 5.87
C LEU A 36 -26.50 -21.55 4.48
N LYS A 37 -25.86 -22.67 4.11
CA LYS A 37 -26.09 -23.34 2.82
C LYS A 37 -27.57 -23.76 2.66
N LYS A 38 -28.17 -24.33 3.70
CA LYS A 38 -29.60 -24.72 3.71
C LYS A 38 -30.54 -23.51 3.56
N ALA A 39 -30.15 -22.35 4.07
CA ALA A 39 -30.92 -21.10 3.97
C ALA A 39 -30.73 -20.37 2.61
N GLY A 40 -30.08 -20.99 1.63
CA GLY A 40 -29.81 -20.39 0.31
C GLY A 40 -28.42 -19.75 0.18
N GLY A 41 -27.51 -20.00 1.12
CA GLY A 41 -26.11 -19.61 1.04
C GLY A 41 -25.80 -18.13 1.33
N GLY A 42 -26.81 -17.28 1.58
CA GLY A 42 -26.63 -15.85 1.85
C GLY A 42 -26.42 -15.02 0.58
N SER A 43 -25.70 -13.89 0.69
CA SER A 43 -25.34 -13.11 -0.51
C SER A 43 -24.36 -13.89 -1.40
N ILE A 44 -24.23 -13.47 -2.65
CA ILE A 44 -23.23 -14.04 -3.58
C ILE A 44 -21.82 -14.03 -2.97
N LYS A 45 -21.46 -13.00 -2.18
CA LYS A 45 -20.17 -12.89 -1.49
C LYS A 45 -19.97 -14.05 -0.52
N LEU A 46 -20.98 -14.33 0.31
CA LEU A 46 -20.93 -15.43 1.27
C LEU A 46 -20.91 -16.78 0.56
N GLN A 47 -21.63 -16.92 -0.56
CA GLN A 47 -21.63 -18.14 -1.37
C GLN A 47 -20.25 -18.40 -2.00
N VAL A 48 -19.57 -17.37 -2.49
CA VAL A 48 -18.18 -17.47 -2.98
C VAL A 48 -17.24 -17.88 -1.84
N ARG A 49 -17.36 -17.27 -0.65
CA ARG A 49 -16.59 -17.67 0.54
C ARG A 49 -16.80 -19.13 0.95
N GLN A 50 -18.00 -19.67 0.71
CA GLN A 50 -18.33 -21.08 0.94
C GLN A 50 -17.84 -22.02 -0.17
N GLY A 51 -17.23 -21.52 -1.24
CA GLY A 51 -16.77 -22.34 -2.37
C GLY A 51 -17.90 -22.86 -3.25
N ILE A 52 -19.07 -22.24 -3.27
CA ILE A 52 -20.19 -22.66 -4.13
C ILE A 52 -19.83 -22.34 -5.60
N ALA A 53 -19.70 -23.39 -6.42
CA ALA A 53 -19.21 -23.29 -7.80
C ALA A 53 -20.03 -22.32 -8.66
N GLU A 54 -21.36 -22.41 -8.62
CA GLU A 54 -22.24 -21.55 -9.40
C GLU A 54 -22.12 -20.07 -8.99
N ALA A 55 -21.84 -19.81 -7.72
CA ALA A 55 -21.61 -18.46 -7.22
C ALA A 55 -20.26 -17.91 -7.66
N ILE A 56 -19.21 -18.75 -7.67
CA ILE A 56 -17.89 -18.39 -8.22
C ILE A 56 -18.01 -18.07 -9.70
N GLU A 57 -18.66 -18.92 -10.50
CA GLU A 57 -18.89 -18.65 -11.93
C GLU A 57 -19.67 -17.36 -12.18
N SER A 58 -20.71 -17.12 -11.38
CA SER A 58 -21.51 -15.89 -11.46
C SER A 58 -20.69 -14.66 -11.07
N ALA A 59 -19.85 -14.76 -10.04
CA ALA A 59 -18.94 -13.70 -9.62
C ALA A 59 -17.92 -13.38 -10.72
N ILE A 60 -17.30 -14.39 -11.32
CA ILE A 60 -16.34 -14.23 -12.44
C ILE A 60 -16.97 -13.48 -13.61
N LYS A 61 -18.21 -13.81 -13.99
CA LYS A 61 -18.94 -13.11 -15.05
C LYS A 61 -19.20 -11.65 -14.69
N GLN A 62 -19.59 -11.38 -13.44
CA GLN A 62 -19.92 -10.03 -12.98
C GLN A 62 -18.70 -9.11 -12.85
N ILE A 63 -17.55 -9.62 -12.39
CA ILE A 63 -16.35 -8.79 -12.29
C ILE A 63 -15.82 -8.37 -13.67
N ALA A 64 -16.07 -9.18 -14.70
CA ALA A 64 -15.64 -8.92 -16.09
C ALA A 64 -16.61 -7.99 -16.86
N ASP A 65 -17.84 -7.81 -16.40
CA ASP A 65 -18.84 -6.96 -17.06
C ASP A 65 -18.75 -5.51 -16.54
N ALA A 66 -18.27 -4.60 -17.38
CA ALA A 66 -18.14 -3.18 -17.07
C ALA A 66 -19.49 -2.47 -16.82
N ASN A 67 -20.63 -3.09 -17.16
CA ASN A 67 -21.97 -2.55 -16.88
C ASN A 67 -22.45 -2.89 -15.46
N VAL A 68 -21.78 -3.81 -14.75
CA VAL A 68 -22.07 -4.10 -13.36
C VAL A 68 -21.56 -2.96 -12.48
N ASP A 69 -22.34 -2.60 -11.46
CA ASP A 69 -21.98 -1.58 -10.48
C ASP A 69 -20.56 -1.80 -9.92
N ALA A 70 -19.73 -0.75 -9.93
CA ALA A 70 -18.32 -0.83 -9.57
C ALA A 70 -18.11 -1.31 -8.13
N LYS A 71 -19.00 -0.93 -7.20
CA LYS A 71 -18.92 -1.38 -5.80
C LYS A 71 -19.18 -2.89 -5.71
N LEU A 72 -20.16 -3.42 -6.44
CA LEU A 72 -20.38 -4.86 -6.50
C LEU A 72 -19.20 -5.61 -7.12
N ARG A 73 -18.60 -5.07 -8.20
CA ARG A 73 -17.40 -5.65 -8.81
C ARG A 73 -16.24 -5.71 -7.81
N ILE A 74 -15.96 -4.61 -7.10
CA ILE A 74 -14.94 -4.52 -6.05
C ILE A 74 -15.16 -5.55 -4.94
N ASP A 75 -16.40 -5.64 -4.45
CA ASP A 75 -16.80 -6.58 -3.41
C ASP A 75 -16.53 -8.04 -3.84
N LEU A 76 -16.88 -8.39 -5.09
CA LEU A 76 -16.66 -9.74 -5.63
C LEU A 76 -15.18 -10.04 -5.88
N ILE A 77 -14.43 -9.08 -6.43
CA ILE A 77 -12.97 -9.20 -6.64
C ILE A 77 -12.26 -9.48 -5.31
N THR A 78 -12.62 -8.72 -4.27
CA THR A 78 -12.06 -8.88 -2.92
C THR A 78 -12.26 -10.30 -2.43
N VAL A 79 -13.50 -10.80 -2.50
CA VAL A 79 -13.84 -12.14 -2.00
C VAL A 79 -13.16 -13.24 -2.83
N LEU A 80 -13.06 -13.09 -4.16
CA LEU A 80 -12.37 -14.05 -5.01
C LEU A 80 -10.86 -14.15 -4.69
N GLY A 81 -10.24 -13.04 -4.31
CA GLY A 81 -8.86 -13.00 -3.81
C GLY A 81 -8.71 -13.61 -2.41
N GLU A 82 -9.65 -13.35 -1.50
CA GLU A 82 -9.70 -13.92 -0.14
C GLU A 82 -9.74 -15.45 -0.17
N VAL A 83 -10.54 -16.04 -1.06
CA VAL A 83 -10.67 -17.50 -1.19
C VAL A 83 -9.62 -18.12 -2.11
N LYS A 84 -8.70 -17.33 -2.67
CA LYS A 84 -7.70 -17.75 -3.67
C LYS A 84 -8.33 -18.59 -4.80
N SER A 85 -9.41 -18.07 -5.42
CA SER A 85 -10.14 -18.82 -6.47
C SER A 85 -9.33 -18.92 -7.76
N GLU A 86 -8.68 -20.06 -8.00
CA GLU A 86 -7.94 -20.35 -9.24
C GLU A 86 -8.80 -20.19 -10.51
N GLN A 87 -10.11 -20.46 -10.41
CA GLN A 87 -11.05 -20.27 -11.53
C GLN A 87 -11.19 -18.80 -11.93
N ALA A 88 -11.01 -17.88 -11.00
CA ALA A 88 -11.13 -16.45 -11.25
C ALA A 88 -9.83 -15.81 -11.76
N LEU A 89 -8.69 -16.49 -11.62
CA LEU A 89 -7.38 -15.95 -11.98
C LEU A 89 -7.31 -15.42 -13.43
N PRO A 90 -7.85 -16.10 -14.47
CA PRO A 90 -7.87 -15.56 -15.82
C PRO A 90 -8.64 -14.22 -15.94
N ALA A 91 -9.77 -14.09 -15.25
CA ALA A 91 -10.55 -12.85 -15.24
C ALA A 91 -9.83 -11.73 -14.49
N LEU A 92 -9.20 -12.04 -13.34
CA LEU A 92 -8.40 -11.09 -12.57
C LEU A 92 -7.19 -10.59 -13.37
N LYS A 93 -6.49 -11.46 -14.11
CA LYS A 93 -5.41 -11.07 -15.04
C LYS A 93 -5.93 -10.14 -16.15
N GLY A 94 -7.10 -10.44 -16.70
CA GLY A 94 -7.77 -9.58 -17.71
C GLY A 94 -8.08 -8.17 -17.17
N LEU A 95 -8.55 -8.08 -15.93
CA LEU A 95 -8.79 -6.81 -15.23
C LEU A 95 -7.49 -6.07 -14.94
N LEU A 96 -6.45 -6.75 -14.42
CA LEU A 96 -5.14 -6.16 -14.18
C LEU A 96 -4.56 -5.51 -15.45
N ALA A 97 -4.73 -6.17 -16.60
CA ALA A 97 -4.23 -5.69 -17.87
C ALA A 97 -5.01 -4.49 -18.44
N ASN A 98 -6.33 -4.43 -18.25
CA ASN A 98 -7.19 -3.56 -19.06
C ASN A 98 -8.17 -2.67 -18.29
N GLU A 99 -8.42 -2.91 -16.99
CA GLU A 99 -9.47 -2.21 -16.24
C GLU A 99 -9.22 -0.68 -16.21
N PRO A 100 -10.17 0.14 -16.72
CA PRO A 100 -10.02 1.58 -16.73
C PRO A 100 -10.43 2.25 -15.41
N ASP A 101 -11.29 1.61 -14.61
CA ASP A 101 -11.70 2.14 -13.31
C ASP A 101 -10.59 1.92 -12.27
N ASN A 102 -10.06 3.01 -11.73
CA ASN A 102 -8.95 2.97 -10.77
C ASN A 102 -9.31 2.22 -9.48
N ALA A 103 -10.53 2.34 -8.98
CA ALA A 103 -10.95 1.68 -7.74
C ALA A 103 -11.08 0.17 -7.94
N VAL A 104 -11.65 -0.25 -9.08
CA VAL A 104 -11.73 -1.67 -9.46
C VAL A 104 -10.32 -2.24 -9.67
N LEU A 105 -9.44 -1.51 -10.35
CA LEU A 105 -8.06 -1.92 -10.60
C LEU A 105 -7.25 -2.06 -9.29
N GLN A 106 -7.33 -1.10 -8.36
CA GLN A 106 -6.65 -1.19 -7.06
C GLN A 106 -7.09 -2.42 -6.26
N ASN A 107 -8.40 -2.73 -6.26
CA ASN A 107 -8.90 -3.94 -5.61
C ASN A 107 -8.47 -5.21 -6.35
N THR A 108 -8.37 -5.17 -7.68
CA THR A 108 -7.81 -6.27 -8.49
C THR A 108 -6.35 -6.55 -8.13
N ILE A 109 -5.52 -5.50 -8.01
CA ILE A 109 -4.11 -5.61 -7.60
C ILE A 109 -3.98 -6.28 -6.22
N SER A 110 -4.88 -5.95 -5.29
CA SER A 110 -4.87 -6.51 -3.94
C SER A 110 -5.32 -7.97 -3.93
N ALA A 111 -6.38 -8.29 -4.67
CA ALA A 111 -6.90 -9.64 -4.79
C ALA A 111 -5.90 -10.57 -5.49
N ILE A 112 -5.23 -10.11 -6.54
CA ILE A 112 -4.31 -10.95 -7.33
C ILE A 112 -2.98 -11.21 -6.62
N GLN A 113 -2.63 -10.41 -5.59
CA GLN A 113 -1.42 -10.58 -4.80
C GLN A 113 -1.33 -11.96 -4.13
N SER A 114 -2.47 -12.59 -3.81
CA SER A 114 -2.53 -13.87 -3.10
C SER A 114 -2.20 -15.09 -3.99
N PHE A 115 -2.06 -14.91 -5.31
CA PHE A 115 -1.78 -15.96 -6.29
C PHE A 115 -0.28 -16.10 -6.60
N GLU A 116 0.13 -17.27 -7.07
CA GLU A 116 1.53 -17.66 -7.35
C GLU A 116 1.83 -17.77 -8.86
N ASP A 117 1.21 -16.92 -9.69
CA ASP A 117 1.38 -16.94 -11.15
C ASP A 117 2.41 -15.90 -11.61
N SER A 118 3.45 -16.33 -12.33
CA SER A 118 4.51 -15.46 -12.86
C SER A 118 4.00 -14.45 -13.90
N GLU A 119 2.95 -14.77 -14.65
CA GLU A 119 2.34 -13.90 -15.67
C GLU A 119 1.78 -12.61 -15.06
N ILE A 120 1.37 -12.65 -13.77
CA ILE A 120 0.93 -11.48 -13.02
C ILE A 120 2.01 -10.40 -13.04
N GLY A 121 3.27 -10.78 -12.80
CA GLY A 121 4.40 -9.84 -12.81
C GLY A 121 4.60 -9.21 -14.19
N THR A 122 4.53 -10.01 -15.25
CA THR A 122 4.63 -9.53 -16.63
C THR A 122 3.53 -8.53 -16.98
N ILE A 123 2.28 -8.84 -16.65
CA ILE A 123 1.13 -7.95 -16.89
C ILE A 123 1.27 -6.66 -16.07
N ALA A 124 1.62 -6.76 -14.79
CA ALA A 124 1.78 -5.61 -13.92
C ALA A 124 2.87 -4.65 -14.42
N VAL A 125 4.02 -5.18 -14.87
CA VAL A 125 5.10 -4.38 -15.48
C VAL A 125 4.59 -3.63 -16.72
N GLN A 126 3.87 -4.29 -17.62
CA GLN A 126 3.32 -3.67 -18.83
C GLN A 126 2.29 -2.58 -18.50
N ARG A 127 1.58 -2.71 -17.38
CA ARG A 127 0.54 -1.76 -16.96
C ARG A 127 1.10 -0.48 -16.32
N LEU A 128 2.34 -0.47 -15.81
CA LEU A 128 2.91 0.63 -15.02
C LEU A 128 2.88 2.01 -15.72
N SER A 129 3.12 2.07 -17.03
CA SER A 129 3.19 3.32 -17.79
C SER A 129 1.81 3.88 -18.16
N ALA A 130 0.75 3.07 -18.08
CA ALA A 130 -0.60 3.40 -18.54
C ALA A 130 -1.56 3.81 -17.42
N VAL A 131 -1.08 3.92 -16.17
CA VAL A 131 -1.91 4.18 -14.99
C VAL A 131 -1.52 5.46 -14.26
N SER A 132 -2.42 5.93 -13.39
CA SER A 132 -2.19 7.06 -12.48
C SER A 132 -1.02 6.79 -11.52
N GLU A 133 -0.47 7.83 -10.91
CA GLU A 133 0.62 7.72 -9.92
C GLU A 133 0.26 6.82 -8.73
N ASP A 134 -0.99 6.89 -8.25
CA ASP A 134 -1.44 6.12 -7.09
C ASP A 134 -1.58 4.64 -7.44
N THR A 135 -2.17 4.32 -8.60
CA THR A 135 -2.26 2.95 -9.10
C THR A 135 -0.88 2.38 -9.43
N ARG A 136 0.03 3.22 -9.97
CA ARG A 136 1.43 2.81 -10.21
C ARG A 136 2.12 2.42 -8.91
N HIS A 137 1.83 3.11 -7.81
CA HIS A 137 2.36 2.75 -6.49
C HIS A 137 1.86 1.36 -6.07
N SER A 138 0.56 1.08 -6.17
CA SER A 138 0.02 -0.26 -5.87
C SER A 138 0.59 -1.36 -6.77
N LEU A 139 0.81 -1.10 -8.07
CA LEU A 139 1.45 -2.06 -8.98
C LEU A 139 2.90 -2.34 -8.59
N GLN A 140 3.66 -1.31 -8.20
CA GLN A 140 5.02 -1.51 -7.70
C GLN A 140 5.03 -2.28 -6.38
N SER A 141 4.10 -2.00 -5.46
CA SER A 141 3.90 -2.78 -4.24
C SER A 141 3.57 -4.26 -4.53
N LEU A 142 2.79 -4.52 -5.59
CA LEU A 142 2.52 -5.88 -6.06
C LEU A 142 3.80 -6.52 -6.60
N LEU A 143 4.50 -5.85 -7.51
CA LEU A 143 5.71 -6.38 -8.14
C LEU A 143 6.81 -6.70 -7.12
N ALA A 144 7.01 -5.86 -6.12
CA ALA A 144 7.97 -6.08 -5.05
C ALA A 144 7.50 -7.08 -3.97
N SER A 145 6.31 -7.68 -4.12
CA SER A 145 5.78 -8.60 -3.12
C SER A 145 6.28 -10.03 -3.28
N ARG A 146 6.89 -10.39 -4.41
CA ARG A 146 7.42 -11.73 -4.67
C ARG A 146 8.73 -11.68 -5.45
N PRO A 147 9.66 -12.63 -5.22
CA PRO A 147 10.94 -12.68 -5.94
C PRO A 147 10.76 -12.68 -7.47
N GLN A 148 9.91 -13.57 -7.99
CA GLN A 148 9.67 -13.71 -9.44
C GLN A 148 9.13 -12.42 -10.10
N TRP A 149 8.31 -11.65 -9.38
CA TRP A 149 7.73 -10.41 -9.90
C TRP A 149 8.73 -9.25 -9.78
N SER A 150 9.52 -9.23 -8.71
CA SER A 150 10.65 -8.33 -8.52
C SER A 150 11.68 -8.49 -9.64
N ILE A 151 12.00 -9.73 -10.02
CA ILE A 151 12.87 -10.03 -11.17
C ILE A 151 12.29 -9.47 -12.48
N ALA A 152 10.98 -9.64 -12.71
CA ALA A 152 10.33 -9.09 -13.92
C ALA A 152 10.43 -7.56 -13.99
N LEU A 153 10.27 -6.87 -12.85
CA LEU A 153 10.43 -5.42 -12.74
C LEU A 153 11.90 -5.00 -12.96
N ALA A 154 12.84 -5.67 -12.31
CA ALA A 154 14.27 -5.39 -12.45
C ALA A 154 14.75 -5.57 -13.90
N ALA A 155 14.32 -6.66 -14.55
CA ALA A 155 14.59 -6.91 -15.96
C ALA A 155 13.98 -5.82 -16.86
N ALA A 156 12.78 -5.32 -16.55
CA ALA A 156 12.17 -4.24 -17.33
C ALA A 156 12.95 -2.94 -17.31
N VAL A 157 13.61 -2.63 -16.19
CA VAL A 157 14.49 -1.46 -16.11
C VAL A 157 15.83 -1.73 -16.78
N LYS A 158 16.42 -2.91 -16.55
CA LYS A 158 17.68 -3.34 -17.21
C LYS A 158 17.57 -3.36 -18.74
N ASP A 159 16.42 -3.76 -19.28
CA ASP A 159 16.13 -3.79 -20.71
C ASP A 159 15.69 -2.42 -21.27
N GLU A 160 15.77 -1.34 -20.48
CA GLU A 160 15.35 0.03 -20.86
C GLU A 160 13.87 0.16 -21.24
N ARG A 161 13.02 -0.81 -20.88
CA ARG A 161 11.56 -0.75 -21.08
C ARG A 161 10.89 0.16 -20.06
N LEU A 162 11.53 0.41 -18.92
CA LEU A 162 11.13 1.35 -17.89
C LEU A 162 12.34 2.20 -17.49
N ALA A 163 12.10 3.49 -17.22
CA ALA A 163 13.13 4.37 -16.69
C ALA A 163 13.46 4.02 -15.23
N GLU A 164 14.72 4.10 -14.84
CA GLU A 164 15.20 3.81 -13.47
C GLU A 164 14.44 4.63 -12.41
N ASP A 165 14.24 5.92 -12.68
CA ASP A 165 13.57 6.89 -11.80
C ASP A 165 12.05 6.68 -11.72
N SER A 166 11.48 5.85 -12.60
CA SER A 166 10.07 5.49 -12.55
C SER A 166 9.75 4.47 -11.44
N VAL A 167 10.76 3.74 -10.96
CA VAL A 167 10.64 2.78 -9.85
C VAL A 167 11.00 3.48 -8.54
N ARG A 168 10.08 3.44 -7.56
CA ARG A 168 10.31 4.07 -6.27
C ARG A 168 11.41 3.34 -5.51
N LEU A 169 12.27 4.10 -4.83
CA LEU A 169 13.33 3.54 -3.99
C LEU A 169 12.79 2.61 -2.88
N SER A 170 11.60 2.89 -2.35
CA SER A 170 10.92 2.00 -1.40
C SER A 170 10.57 0.64 -2.00
N THR A 171 10.22 0.59 -3.28
CA THR A 171 9.97 -0.63 -4.05
C THR A 171 11.26 -1.43 -4.17
N VAL A 172 12.35 -0.78 -4.62
CA VAL A 172 13.66 -1.43 -4.77
C VAL A 172 14.17 -1.99 -3.44
N ARG A 173 14.03 -1.23 -2.35
CA ARG A 173 14.40 -1.68 -1.00
C ARG A 173 13.59 -2.90 -0.54
N ARG A 174 12.30 -2.97 -0.90
CA ARG A 174 11.47 -4.15 -0.62
C ARG A 174 11.88 -5.36 -1.46
N MET A 175 12.28 -5.15 -2.72
CA MET A 175 12.80 -6.22 -3.59
C MET A 175 14.03 -6.90 -2.97
N LEU A 176 14.91 -6.14 -2.30
CA LEU A 176 16.08 -6.66 -1.59
C LEU A 176 15.74 -7.51 -0.36
N LEU A 177 14.54 -7.39 0.20
CA LEU A 177 14.12 -8.22 1.33
C LEU A 177 13.87 -9.68 0.95
N HIS A 178 13.83 -10.00 -0.35
CA HIS A 178 13.69 -11.37 -0.81
C HIS A 178 14.95 -12.23 -0.58
N ASP A 179 16.09 -11.61 -0.25
CA ASP A 179 17.39 -12.29 -0.06
C ASP A 179 17.79 -13.16 -1.28
N ASP A 180 17.45 -12.68 -2.48
CA ASP A 180 17.76 -13.34 -3.74
C ASP A 180 19.03 -12.71 -4.36
N ALA A 181 20.07 -13.52 -4.56
CA ALA A 181 21.38 -13.05 -5.01
C ALA A 181 21.38 -12.52 -6.45
N ASP A 182 20.60 -13.13 -7.35
CA ASP A 182 20.54 -12.72 -8.75
C ASP A 182 19.78 -11.40 -8.88
N LEU A 183 18.67 -11.27 -8.14
CA LEU A 183 17.92 -10.02 -8.05
C LEU A 183 18.78 -8.89 -7.45
N THR A 184 19.53 -9.19 -6.38
CA THR A 184 20.44 -8.21 -5.75
C THR A 184 21.49 -7.72 -6.74
N ALA A 185 22.11 -8.63 -7.51
CA ALA A 185 23.10 -8.25 -8.52
C ALA A 185 22.51 -7.32 -9.62
N VAL A 186 21.28 -7.59 -10.07
CA VAL A 186 20.59 -6.70 -11.03
C VAL A 186 20.27 -5.35 -10.39
N ILE A 187 19.84 -5.34 -9.12
CA ILE A 187 19.55 -4.09 -8.41
C ILE A 187 20.80 -3.23 -8.27
N ASP A 188 21.93 -3.81 -7.90
CA ASP A 188 23.21 -3.12 -7.76
C ASP A 188 23.74 -2.61 -9.11
N GLU A 189 23.51 -3.34 -10.21
CA GLU A 189 23.86 -2.91 -11.55
C GLU A 189 23.04 -1.69 -12.00
N VAL A 190 21.72 -1.74 -11.78
CA VAL A 190 20.77 -0.75 -12.30
C VAL A 190 20.71 0.50 -11.41
N TRP A 191 20.49 0.33 -10.10
CA TRP A 191 20.27 1.45 -9.17
C TRP A 191 21.51 1.88 -8.38
N LYS A 192 22.61 1.10 -8.42
CA LYS A 192 23.94 1.35 -7.81
C LYS A 192 23.99 1.50 -6.30
N SER A 193 23.17 2.38 -5.72
CA SER A 193 23.06 2.61 -4.29
C SER A 193 21.59 2.75 -3.91
N VAL A 194 21.06 1.70 -3.30
CA VAL A 194 19.77 1.73 -2.61
C VAL A 194 19.88 2.35 -1.21
N ASP A 195 21.12 2.45 -0.72
CA ASP A 195 21.42 3.03 0.56
C ASP A 195 21.24 4.54 0.53
N GLY A 196 20.76 5.02 1.67
CA GLY A 196 20.47 6.43 1.88
C GLY A 196 21.76 7.25 1.94
N ALA A 197 21.62 8.55 2.22
CA ALA A 197 22.78 9.34 2.59
C ALA A 197 23.44 8.76 3.87
N SER A 198 24.77 8.77 3.95
CA SER A 198 25.49 8.42 5.16
C SER A 198 25.20 9.39 6.30
N THR A 199 25.50 8.99 7.54
CA THR A 199 25.31 9.87 8.70
C THR A 199 26.06 11.19 8.56
N GLU A 200 27.25 11.18 7.96
CA GLU A 200 28.04 12.40 7.77
C GLU A 200 27.43 13.30 6.68
N GLU A 201 27.06 12.73 5.54
CA GLU A 201 26.35 13.50 4.48
C GLU A 201 25.03 14.10 5.01
N MET A 202 24.29 13.36 5.85
CA MET A 202 23.08 13.87 6.49
C MET A 202 23.36 15.03 7.46
N ARG A 203 24.50 15.04 8.15
CA ARG A 203 24.92 16.19 8.97
C ARG A 203 25.27 17.40 8.12
N GLU A 204 26.05 17.21 7.06
CA GLU A 204 26.42 18.28 6.13
C GLU A 204 25.19 18.89 5.45
N LEU A 205 24.23 18.06 5.03
CA LEU A 205 22.96 18.51 4.47
C LEU A 205 22.14 19.30 5.49
N THR A 206 22.04 18.81 6.73
CA THR A 206 21.37 19.53 7.82
C THR A 206 22.00 20.91 8.02
N GLN A 207 23.32 21.00 8.09
CA GLN A 207 24.04 22.28 8.24
C GLN A 207 23.80 23.22 7.06
N LYS A 208 23.88 22.71 5.83
CA LYS A 208 23.59 23.47 4.60
C LYS A 208 22.19 24.07 4.63
N TYR A 209 21.17 23.28 4.97
CA TYR A 209 19.79 23.76 5.02
C TYR A 209 19.56 24.74 6.17
N THR A 210 20.20 24.54 7.32
CA THR A 210 20.19 25.52 8.42
C THR A 210 20.73 26.87 7.96
N GLN A 211 21.83 26.89 7.20
CA GLN A 211 22.36 28.14 6.63
C GLN A 211 21.35 28.80 5.68
N ILE A 212 20.79 28.06 4.72
CA ILE A 212 19.79 28.58 3.77
C ILE A 212 18.59 29.23 4.50
N LEU A 213 18.10 28.60 5.56
CA LEU A 213 16.96 29.09 6.36
C LEU A 213 17.29 30.29 7.25
N SER A 214 18.57 30.51 7.57
CA SER A 214 19.03 31.64 8.39
C SER A 214 19.21 32.94 7.59
N GLU A 215 19.45 32.83 6.28
CA GLU A 215 19.79 33.98 5.42
C GLU A 215 18.61 34.90 5.15
N ASN A 216 17.42 34.34 4.91
CA ASN A 216 16.21 35.09 4.55
C ASN A 216 14.95 34.37 5.03
N THR A 217 13.85 35.13 5.16
CA THR A 217 12.51 34.57 5.41
C THR A 217 11.90 34.03 4.12
N GLY A 218 10.96 33.09 4.25
CA GLY A 218 10.19 32.55 3.13
C GLY A 218 8.75 33.06 3.10
N ASN A 219 8.10 32.90 1.95
CA ASN A 219 6.68 33.13 1.74
C ASN A 219 5.87 31.87 2.12
N PRO A 220 5.04 31.90 3.17
CA PRO A 220 4.29 30.73 3.60
C PRO A 220 3.13 30.37 2.65
N TYR A 221 2.67 31.29 1.79
CA TYR A 221 1.65 30.99 0.78
C TYR A 221 2.20 30.07 -0.32
N ASP A 222 3.41 30.36 -0.82
CA ASP A 222 4.10 29.47 -1.77
C ASP A 222 4.51 28.16 -1.10
N GLY A 223 4.89 28.24 0.18
CA GLY A 223 5.19 27.09 1.03
C GLY A 223 4.04 26.10 1.17
N ARG A 224 2.79 26.56 1.16
CA ARG A 224 1.59 25.68 1.19
C ARG A 224 1.53 24.76 -0.02
N THR A 225 1.85 25.27 -1.22
CA THR A 225 1.88 24.49 -2.46
C THR A 225 3.00 23.45 -2.43
N LEU A 226 4.18 23.83 -1.94
CA LEU A 226 5.31 22.92 -1.77
C LEU A 226 4.99 21.83 -0.75
N PHE A 227 4.37 22.18 0.38
CA PHE A 227 3.91 21.22 1.36
C PHE A 227 2.95 20.22 0.73
N ALA A 228 1.90 20.68 0.03
CA ALA A 228 0.93 19.79 -0.60
C ALA A 228 1.59 18.78 -1.57
N LYS A 229 2.60 19.23 -2.31
CA LYS A 229 3.33 18.41 -3.29
C LYS A 229 4.26 17.38 -2.64
N HIS A 230 5.02 17.79 -1.61
CA HIS A 230 6.15 17.01 -1.09
C HIS A 230 5.87 16.31 0.24
N CYS A 231 5.05 16.91 1.10
CA CYS A 231 4.78 16.39 2.46
C CYS A 231 3.31 15.98 2.63
N GLY A 232 2.39 16.69 1.97
CA GLY A 232 0.95 16.61 2.14
C GLY A 232 0.32 15.32 1.63
N LYS A 233 1.05 14.52 0.82
CA LYS A 233 0.61 13.16 0.47
C LYS A 233 0.60 12.22 1.68
N CYS A 234 1.52 12.44 2.62
CA CYS A 234 1.67 11.57 3.79
C CYS A 234 1.23 12.24 5.08
N HIS A 235 1.48 13.54 5.23
CA HIS A 235 1.28 14.27 6.47
C HIS A 235 0.10 15.22 6.39
N GLN A 236 -0.59 15.37 7.52
CA GLN A 236 -1.59 16.41 7.72
C GLN A 236 -0.96 17.64 8.38
N LEU A 237 -1.34 18.81 7.90
CA LEU A 237 -1.08 20.09 8.55
C LEU A 237 -2.33 20.97 8.42
N PHE A 238 -2.83 21.48 9.56
CA PHE A 238 -4.06 22.29 9.61
C PHE A 238 -5.27 21.62 8.94
N ASN A 239 -5.45 20.32 9.18
CA ASN A 239 -6.53 19.51 8.59
C ASN A 239 -6.45 19.31 7.08
N THR A 240 -5.32 19.63 6.46
CA THR A 240 -5.06 19.37 5.03
C THR A 240 -3.91 18.38 4.89
N GLY A 241 -4.07 17.38 4.02
CA GLY A 241 -3.03 16.39 3.70
C GLY A 241 -3.45 14.95 3.99
N GLY A 242 -2.47 14.06 4.04
CA GLY A 242 -2.65 12.61 4.22
C GLY A 242 -2.50 12.12 5.66
N ASN A 243 -2.73 10.83 5.84
CA ASN A 243 -2.71 10.13 7.14
C ASN A 243 -1.72 8.94 7.17
N VAL A 244 -0.80 8.87 6.22
CA VAL A 244 0.26 7.85 6.19
C VAL A 244 1.28 8.13 7.28
N GLY A 245 1.68 9.39 7.44
CA GLY A 245 2.56 9.88 8.48
C GLY A 245 1.83 10.66 9.57
N PRO A 246 2.53 11.07 10.64
CA PRO A 246 1.94 11.83 11.74
C PRO A 246 1.35 13.17 11.32
N ASN A 247 0.27 13.56 11.99
CA ASN A 247 -0.30 14.90 11.87
C ASN A 247 0.67 15.93 12.49
N LEU A 248 1.24 16.79 11.64
CA LEU A 248 2.27 17.75 12.02
C LEU A 248 1.72 18.95 12.79
N THR A 249 0.40 19.16 12.80
CA THR A 249 -0.23 20.34 13.41
C THR A 249 0.14 20.50 14.89
N ALA A 250 0.19 19.40 15.63
CA ALA A 250 0.47 19.37 17.07
C ALA A 250 1.97 19.34 17.43
N PHE A 251 2.86 19.28 16.44
CA PHE A 251 4.30 19.20 16.68
C PHE A 251 4.91 20.58 16.96
N LYS A 252 6.05 20.57 17.66
CA LYS A 252 6.89 21.74 17.90
C LYS A 252 7.63 22.15 16.62
N ARG A 253 6.92 22.84 15.73
CA ARG A 253 7.41 23.19 14.38
C ARG A 253 8.33 24.41 14.36
N ASP A 254 8.47 25.13 15.47
CA ASP A 254 9.44 26.22 15.65
C ASP A 254 10.88 25.74 15.90
N ASP A 255 11.07 24.46 16.26
CA ASP A 255 12.38 23.82 16.38
C ASP A 255 12.92 23.38 15.00
N ILE A 256 13.53 24.33 14.29
CA ILE A 256 14.03 24.13 12.92
C ILE A 256 15.09 23.03 12.87
N GLN A 257 15.98 22.97 13.86
CA GLN A 257 17.07 22.01 13.90
C GLN A 257 16.52 20.58 13.98
N ARG A 258 15.62 20.32 14.94
CA ARG A 258 14.98 19.00 15.08
C ARG A 258 14.16 18.64 13.84
N MET A 259 13.45 19.60 13.26
CA MET A 259 12.67 19.39 12.04
C MET A 259 13.56 19.04 10.85
N LEU A 260 14.68 19.74 10.66
CA LEU A 260 15.65 19.43 9.59
C LEU A 260 16.27 18.05 9.77
N GLU A 261 16.68 17.71 10.99
CA GLU A 261 17.22 16.37 11.30
C GLU A 261 16.25 15.26 10.89
N ASN A 262 14.96 15.42 11.20
CA ASN A 262 13.93 14.43 10.83
C ASN A 262 13.60 14.44 9.32
N ILE A 263 13.71 15.58 8.63
CA ILE A 263 13.48 15.64 7.17
C ILE A 263 14.67 15.07 6.39
N VAL A 264 15.89 15.32 6.86
CA VAL A 264 17.13 14.87 6.21
C VAL A 264 17.43 13.42 6.56
N ASN A 265 17.19 13.01 7.81
CA ASN A 265 17.34 11.66 8.32
C ASN A 265 16.03 11.16 8.96
N PRO A 266 15.03 10.78 8.15
CA PRO A 266 13.74 10.32 8.66
C PRO A 266 13.80 9.00 9.44
N SER A 267 14.90 8.25 9.34
CA SER A 267 15.10 7.00 10.09
C SER A 267 15.81 7.22 11.44
N LEU A 268 16.20 8.46 11.77
CA LEU A 268 16.86 8.78 13.05
C LEU A 268 15.97 8.46 14.25
N GLU A 269 14.68 8.77 14.13
CA GLU A 269 13.66 8.47 15.13
C GLU A 269 12.35 8.17 14.40
N ILE A 270 11.87 6.94 14.52
CA ILE A 270 10.55 6.52 14.03
C ILE A 270 9.60 6.53 15.21
N ARG A 271 8.54 7.32 15.11
CA ARG A 271 7.55 7.46 16.18
C ARG A 271 6.73 6.18 16.32
N GLU A 272 6.39 5.84 17.56
CA GLU A 272 5.43 4.77 17.88
C GLU A 272 4.09 4.97 17.13
N GLY A 273 3.58 3.88 16.56
CA GLY A 273 2.42 3.85 15.66
C GLY A 273 2.75 4.13 14.19
N TYR A 274 4.00 4.43 13.85
CA TYR A 274 4.48 4.65 12.49
C TYR A 274 5.67 3.75 12.15
N GLU A 275 5.93 2.70 12.94
CA GLU A 275 6.88 1.66 12.61
C GLU A 275 6.41 0.88 11.39
N ASN A 276 7.35 0.67 10.46
CA ASN A 276 7.13 -0.16 9.30
C ASN A 276 7.56 -1.59 9.63
N PHE A 277 6.81 -2.57 9.15
CA PHE A 277 7.07 -3.99 9.37
C PHE A 277 7.16 -4.72 8.04
N ALA A 278 8.01 -5.74 7.99
CA ALA A 278 8.03 -6.77 6.97
C ALA A 278 7.28 -8.01 7.48
N VAL A 279 6.38 -8.55 6.67
CA VAL A 279 5.73 -9.84 6.89
C VAL A 279 6.18 -10.77 5.77
N PHE A 280 6.84 -11.86 6.14
CA PHE A 280 7.20 -12.96 5.25
C PHE A 280 6.15 -14.05 5.43
N THR A 281 5.52 -14.45 4.33
CA THR A 281 4.43 -15.43 4.36
C THR A 281 4.85 -16.77 3.76
N SER A 282 4.21 -17.83 4.20
CA SER A 282 4.45 -19.22 3.75
C SER A 282 4.12 -19.45 2.28
N ASP A 283 3.27 -18.61 1.71
CA ASP A 283 2.99 -18.57 0.27
C ASP A 283 4.02 -17.74 -0.51
N GLY A 284 5.16 -17.36 0.08
CA GLY A 284 6.30 -16.73 -0.59
C GLY A 284 6.13 -15.23 -0.88
N ARG A 285 5.25 -14.52 -0.16
CA ARG A 285 5.11 -13.07 -0.28
C ARG A 285 5.94 -12.37 0.79
N THR A 286 6.55 -11.25 0.40
CA THR A 286 7.12 -10.27 1.33
C THR A 286 6.23 -9.05 1.32
N LEU A 287 5.47 -8.83 2.38
CA LEU A 287 4.60 -7.66 2.56
C LEU A 287 5.30 -6.62 3.43
N THR A 288 5.15 -5.34 3.12
CA THR A 288 5.69 -4.25 3.96
C THR A 288 4.62 -3.22 4.23
N GLY A 289 4.52 -2.76 5.47
CA GLY A 289 3.59 -1.70 5.85
C GLY A 289 3.47 -1.53 7.35
N PHE A 290 2.44 -0.79 7.76
CA PHE A 290 2.10 -0.59 9.16
C PHE A 290 1.16 -1.70 9.63
N ILE A 291 1.27 -2.08 10.90
CA ILE A 291 0.23 -2.90 11.54
C ILE A 291 -0.94 -1.98 11.85
N ASP A 292 -2.03 -2.13 11.11
CA ASP A 292 -3.25 -1.32 11.26
C ASP A 292 -4.19 -1.93 12.32
N ASP A 293 -4.23 -3.26 12.40
CA ASP A 293 -4.94 -4.03 13.41
C ASP A 293 -4.28 -5.42 13.56
N GLN A 294 -4.42 -6.06 14.72
CA GLN A 294 -3.99 -7.45 14.92
C GLN A 294 -4.70 -8.11 16.10
N ASP A 295 -4.98 -9.39 15.96
CA ASP A 295 -5.47 -10.24 17.05
C ASP A 295 -4.68 -11.56 17.08
N ASN A 296 -5.21 -12.60 17.75
CA ASN A 296 -4.54 -13.91 17.84
C ASN A 296 -4.64 -14.75 16.55
N ARG A 297 -5.39 -14.31 15.54
CA ARG A 297 -5.66 -15.05 14.30
C ARG A 297 -5.12 -14.34 13.07
N VAL A 298 -5.20 -13.01 13.03
CA VAL A 298 -4.85 -12.22 11.86
C VAL A 298 -3.96 -11.02 12.21
N VAL A 299 -3.18 -10.60 11.22
CA VAL A 299 -2.49 -9.31 11.18
C VAL A 299 -3.03 -8.54 9.97
N VAL A 300 -3.50 -7.32 10.19
CA VAL A 300 -3.95 -6.41 9.12
C VAL A 300 -2.81 -5.45 8.83
N MET A 301 -2.20 -5.63 7.68
CA MET A 301 -1.13 -4.78 7.19
C MET A 301 -1.71 -3.65 6.33
N ARG A 302 -1.32 -2.40 6.59
CA ARG A 302 -1.61 -1.26 5.71
C ARG A 302 -0.34 -0.83 5.00
N GLY A 303 -0.32 -1.00 3.68
CA GLY A 303 0.77 -0.54 2.83
C GLY A 303 0.87 0.99 2.77
N VAL A 304 2.01 1.49 2.31
CA VAL A 304 2.24 2.92 2.04
C VAL A 304 1.41 3.45 0.86
N ASP A 305 0.89 2.54 0.04
CA ASP A 305 -0.10 2.80 -1.01
C ASP A 305 -1.54 2.90 -0.46
N GLY A 306 -1.73 2.72 0.85
CA GLY A 306 -3.02 2.77 1.52
C GLY A 306 -3.80 1.46 1.50
N GLN A 307 -3.32 0.44 0.77
CA GLN A 307 -4.02 -0.84 0.67
C GLN A 307 -3.91 -1.63 1.97
N ARG A 308 -4.99 -2.30 2.34
CA ARG A 308 -5.04 -3.19 3.50
C ARG A 308 -4.98 -4.64 3.05
N THR A 309 -4.05 -5.39 3.60
CA THR A 309 -3.90 -6.82 3.38
C THR A 309 -4.08 -7.54 4.70
N VAL A 310 -5.05 -8.45 4.77
CA VAL A 310 -5.23 -9.33 5.92
C VAL A 310 -4.38 -10.58 5.71
N VAL A 311 -3.59 -10.93 6.72
CA VAL A 311 -2.71 -12.10 6.72
C VAL A 311 -3.07 -12.96 7.92
N ASN A 312 -3.36 -14.24 7.70
CA ASN A 312 -3.55 -15.17 8.82
C ASN A 312 -2.20 -15.39 9.50
N ARG A 313 -2.18 -15.44 10.83
CA ARG A 313 -0.94 -15.70 11.58
C ARG A 313 -0.31 -17.03 11.24
N ASP A 314 -1.12 -18.04 10.91
CA ASP A 314 -0.65 -19.36 10.49
C ASP A 314 0.08 -19.32 9.13
N ASP A 315 -0.16 -18.27 8.33
CA ASP A 315 0.53 -18.03 7.06
C ASP A 315 1.77 -17.14 7.23
N ILE A 316 2.08 -16.64 8.44
CA ILE A 316 3.24 -15.77 8.71
C ILE A 316 4.42 -16.62 9.17
N GLU A 317 5.50 -16.60 8.39
CA GLU A 317 6.78 -17.21 8.77
C GLU A 317 7.58 -16.28 9.67
N GLU A 318 7.60 -14.99 9.33
CA GLU A 318 8.31 -13.97 10.09
C GLU A 318 7.60 -12.61 10.02
N LEU A 319 7.56 -11.92 11.16
CA LEU A 319 7.13 -10.53 11.29
C LEU A 319 8.28 -9.73 11.90
N ALA A 320 8.92 -8.89 11.09
CA ALA A 320 10.12 -8.14 11.47
C ALA A 320 9.90 -6.63 11.38
N GLY A 321 10.39 -5.88 12.37
CA GLY A 321 10.41 -4.42 12.33
C GLY A 321 11.47 -3.91 11.36
N ILE A 322 11.14 -2.94 10.52
CA ILE A 322 12.06 -2.28 9.60
C ILE A 322 12.55 -0.98 10.25
N SER A 323 13.85 -0.89 10.55
CA SER A 323 14.46 0.30 11.17
C SER A 323 14.54 1.53 10.24
N ARG A 324 14.14 1.38 8.98
CA ARG A 324 14.12 2.45 8.00
C ARG A 324 12.73 3.05 7.87
N SER A 325 12.65 4.37 7.92
CA SER A 325 11.39 5.10 7.77
C SER A 325 10.83 5.01 6.35
N VAL A 326 9.50 5.03 6.25
CA VAL A 326 8.80 5.15 4.96
C VAL A 326 8.88 6.56 4.38
N MET A 327 9.19 7.56 5.20
CA MET A 327 9.34 8.93 4.74
C MET A 327 10.56 9.00 3.80
N PRO A 328 10.39 9.50 2.56
CA PRO A 328 11.48 9.56 1.61
C PRO A 328 12.63 10.45 2.09
N GLU A 329 13.85 9.99 1.85
CA GLU A 329 15.05 10.82 2.03
C GLU A 329 15.21 11.78 0.85
N GLY A 330 15.94 12.89 1.06
CA GLY A 330 16.32 13.78 -0.04
C GLY A 330 15.20 14.63 -0.64
N ILE A 331 14.04 14.74 0.03
CA ILE A 331 12.90 15.57 -0.41
C ILE A 331 13.33 17.01 -0.74
N LEU A 332 14.28 17.56 0.01
CA LEU A 332 14.77 18.93 -0.17
C LEU A 332 15.78 19.07 -1.33
N LYS A 333 16.31 17.98 -1.90
CA LYS A 333 17.33 18.04 -2.96
C LYS A 333 16.79 18.61 -4.28
N THR A 334 15.49 18.45 -4.52
CA THR A 334 14.83 18.94 -5.75
C THR A 334 14.35 20.38 -5.63
N LEU A 335 14.52 21.02 -4.46
CA LEU A 335 14.05 22.37 -4.19
C LEU A 335 15.21 23.35 -4.26
N ASN A 336 14.97 24.53 -4.84
CA ASN A 336 15.91 25.64 -4.75
C ASN A 336 15.85 26.33 -3.37
N ASN A 337 16.79 27.25 -3.11
CA ASN A 337 16.91 27.90 -1.80
C ASN A 337 15.65 28.65 -1.37
N ASP A 338 14.95 29.33 -2.30
CA ASP A 338 13.73 30.07 -1.98
C ASP A 338 12.55 29.12 -1.73
N GLU A 339 12.45 28.03 -2.49
CA GLU A 339 11.46 26.98 -2.24
C GLU A 339 11.65 26.34 -0.86
N ILE A 340 12.89 26.07 -0.45
CA ILE A 340 13.19 25.57 0.90
C ILE A 340 12.73 26.56 1.97
N ARG A 341 13.06 27.85 1.82
CA ARG A 341 12.60 28.90 2.75
C ARG A 341 11.08 28.99 2.81
N ASN A 342 10.42 28.97 1.65
CA ASN A 342 8.96 29.03 1.54
C ASN A 342 8.30 27.83 2.23
N LEU A 343 8.76 26.61 1.95
CA LEU A 343 8.27 25.39 2.59
C LEU A 343 8.38 25.48 4.12
N PHE A 344 9.54 25.88 4.64
CA PHE A 344 9.74 26.01 6.08
C PHE A 344 8.96 27.18 6.69
N ALA A 345 8.72 28.27 5.95
CA ALA A 345 7.84 29.33 6.40
C ALA A 345 6.40 28.82 6.62
N TYR A 346 5.90 27.97 5.73
CA TYR A 346 4.58 27.34 5.90
C TYR A 346 4.57 26.28 7.01
N LEU A 347 5.58 25.40 7.05
CA LEU A 347 5.73 24.40 8.12
C LEU A 347 5.79 25.06 9.50
N ARG A 348 6.28 26.29 9.61
CA ARG A 348 6.36 27.04 10.88
C ARG A 348 5.15 27.92 11.18
N ALA A 349 4.16 28.00 10.29
CA ALA A 349 2.96 28.79 10.55
C ALA A 349 2.28 28.30 11.83
N SER A 350 1.82 29.21 12.69
CA SER A 350 1.12 28.87 13.93
C SER A 350 -0.37 28.56 13.72
N GLN A 351 -0.92 29.01 12.59
CA GLN A 351 -2.34 28.89 12.23
C GLN A 351 -2.51 28.59 10.74
N PRO A 352 -3.67 28.06 10.32
CA PRO A 352 -3.97 27.87 8.91
C PRO A 352 -3.85 29.20 8.15
N LEU A 353 -3.30 29.14 6.94
CA LEU A 353 -3.34 30.29 6.03
C LEU A 353 -4.73 30.39 5.38
N PRO A 354 -5.20 31.61 5.08
CA PRO A 354 -6.45 31.83 4.34
C PRO A 354 -6.55 31.05 3.02
#